data_AF-A0A7C9REB1-F1
#
_entry.id   AF-A0A7C9REB1-F1
#
_cell.length_a   1.000
_cell.length_b   1.000
_cell.length_c   1.000
_cell.angle_alpha   90.00
_cell.angle_beta   90.00
_cell.angle_gamma   90.00
#
_symmetry.space_group_name_H-M   'P 1'
#
loop_
_entity.id
_entity.type
_entity.pdbx_description
1 polymer ?
#
loop_
_entity_poly.entity_id
_entity_poly.type
_entity_poly.pdbx_seq_one_letter_code
_entity_poly.pdbx_strand_id
1 'polypeptide(L)'
;MPGRTLPGGYSLAFLKGDLSGGLVAGVIALPLALAFGVQSGLGAAAGLYGAIALGILAAALGGTRTQASGPTGPMTVVSASVVATAIATTGSVEAGLGIALLAFLCGGILQVVLGLVGVGKYVKFFPYPVVSGFMSGVGLIIIVLQIWPFLGSASPKSP
;
A
#
# COMPACT_ATOMS: atom_id res chain seq x y z
N MET A 1 -6.39 3.21 21.79
CA MET A 1 -6.72 1.89 22.37
C MET A 1 -7.06 0.96 21.21
N PRO A 2 -6.29 -0.10 20.95
CA PRO A 2 -6.61 -1.08 19.92
C PRO A 2 -7.81 -1.92 20.37
N GLY A 3 -8.75 -2.21 19.47
CA GLY A 3 -9.70 -3.30 19.67
C GLY A 3 -10.90 -3.07 20.59
N ARG A 4 -11.35 -1.82 20.83
CA ARG A 4 -12.74 -1.68 21.30
C ARG A 4 -13.63 -2.13 20.15
N THR A 5 -14.19 -3.33 20.23
CA THR A 5 -15.50 -3.68 19.66
C THR A 5 -16.54 -2.72 20.23
N LEU A 6 -17.69 -2.51 19.57
CA LEU A 6 -18.69 -1.59 20.12
C LEU A 6 -19.02 -2.14 21.52
N PRO A 7 -19.00 -1.33 22.59
CA PRO A 7 -19.59 -1.77 23.84
C PRO A 7 -21.06 -2.09 23.51
N GLY A 8 -21.39 -3.38 23.39
CA GLY A 8 -22.69 -3.88 22.92
C GLY A 8 -22.74 -4.68 21.61
N GLY A 9 -21.62 -4.95 20.92
CA GLY A 9 -21.62 -5.74 19.68
C GLY A 9 -22.02 -4.95 18.42
N TYR A 10 -22.01 -5.59 17.24
CA TYR A 10 -22.35 -4.92 15.97
C TYR A 10 -23.86 -4.66 15.88
N SER A 11 -24.24 -3.39 15.74
CA SER A 11 -25.64 -3.01 15.51
C SER A 11 -25.93 -2.93 14.01
N LEU A 12 -27.04 -3.53 13.58
CA LEU A 12 -27.53 -3.43 12.20
C LEU A 12 -27.84 -1.98 11.77
N ALA A 13 -27.96 -1.05 12.72
CA ALA A 13 -28.07 0.38 12.43
C ALA A 13 -26.83 0.92 11.68
N PHE A 14 -25.65 0.33 11.88
CA PHE A 14 -24.41 0.75 11.20
C PHE A 14 -24.26 0.15 9.80
N LEU A 15 -24.99 -0.94 9.50
CA LEU A 15 -24.84 -1.69 8.25
C LEU A 15 -25.04 -0.81 7.01
N LYS A 16 -26.03 0.08 7.03
CA LYS A 16 -26.28 1.00 5.91
C LYS A 16 -25.11 1.96 5.68
N GLY A 17 -24.50 2.46 6.75
CA GLY A 17 -23.36 3.39 6.70
C GLY A 17 -22.05 2.70 6.31
N ASP A 18 -21.81 1.51 6.84
CA ASP A 18 -20.63 0.71 6.52
C ASP A 18 -20.66 0.23 5.06
N LEU A 19 -21.85 -0.15 4.56
CA LEU A 19 -22.01 -0.57 3.16
C LEU A 19 -21.80 0.59 2.19
N SER A 20 -22.41 1.75 2.44
CA SER A 20 -22.24 2.92 1.56
C SER A 20 -20.81 3.46 1.63
N GLY A 21 -20.22 3.53 2.83
CA GLY A 21 -18.83 3.93 3.03
C GLY A 21 -17.85 2.98 2.37
N GLY A 22 -18.04 1.67 2.51
CA GLY A 22 -17.22 0.65 1.87
C GLY A 22 -17.31 0.69 0.34
N LEU A 23 -18.51 0.91 -0.21
CA LEU A 23 -18.70 1.06 -1.65
C LEU A 23 -17.94 2.29 -2.18
N VAL A 24 -18.11 3.45 -1.54
CA VAL A 24 -17.41 4.69 -1.94
C VAL A 24 -15.90 4.52 -1.81
N ALA A 25 -15.43 3.94 -0.70
CA ALA A 25 -14.01 3.66 -0.50
C ALA A 25 -13.46 2.71 -1.58
N GLY A 26 -14.21 1.67 -1.95
CA GLY A 26 -13.85 0.75 -3.03
C GLY A 26 -13.76 1.44 -4.39
N VAL A 27 -14.75 2.25 -4.75
CA VAL A 27 -14.75 3.01 -6.02
C VAL A 27 -13.54 3.95 -6.12
N ILE A 28 -13.16 4.60 -5.02
CA ILE A 28 -11.97 5.47 -4.98
C ILE A 28 -10.67 4.65 -4.99
N ALA A 29 -10.65 3.50 -4.33
CA ALA A 29 -9.46 2.65 -4.23
C ALA A 29 -9.12 1.94 -5.56
N LEU A 30 -10.11 1.61 -6.39
CA LEU A 30 -9.91 0.92 -7.67
C LEU A 30 -8.91 1.63 -8.60
N PRO A 31 -9.10 2.90 -8.99
CA PRO A 31 -8.15 3.58 -9.88
C PRO A 31 -6.77 3.73 -9.23
N LEU A 32 -6.69 3.97 -7.91
CA LEU A 32 -5.43 4.07 -7.17
C LEU A 32 -4.66 2.74 -7.21
N ALA A 33 -5.34 1.62 -6.98
CA ALA A 33 -4.74 0.29 -7.01
C ALA A 33 -4.16 -0.06 -8.38
N LEU A 34 -4.90 0.24 -9.45
CA LEU A 34 -4.44 0.00 -10.83
C LEU A 34 -3.23 0.87 -11.16
N ALA A 35 -3.29 2.18 -10.84
CA ALA A 35 -2.21 3.12 -11.10
C ALA A 35 -0.92 2.74 -10.36
N PHE A 36 -1.03 2.40 -9.07
CA PHE A 36 0.12 2.00 -8.26
C PHE A 36 0.67 0.62 -8.65
N GLY A 37 -0.19 -0.30 -9.09
CA GLY A 37 0.25 -1.57 -9.69
C GLY A 37 1.17 -1.35 -10.90
N VAL A 38 0.75 -0.48 -11.82
CA VAL A 38 1.58 -0.11 -13.00
C VAL A 38 2.88 0.59 -12.59
N GLN A 39 2.81 1.56 -11.67
CA GLN A 39 4.00 2.29 -11.21
C GLN A 39 5.02 1.39 -10.48
N SER A 40 4.58 0.32 -9.82
CA SER A 40 5.48 -0.66 -9.20
C SER A 40 6.25 -1.55 -10.19
N GLY A 41 5.90 -1.51 -11.49
CA GLY A 41 6.51 -2.36 -12.52
C GLY A 41 5.91 -3.77 -12.62
N LEU A 42 4.99 -4.16 -11.74
CA LEU A 42 4.33 -5.48 -11.75
C LEU A 42 2.99 -5.50 -12.52
N GLY A 43 2.51 -4.34 -12.94
CA GLY A 43 1.30 -4.19 -13.74
C GLY A 43 0.02 -3.98 -12.92
N ALA A 44 -1.04 -3.57 -13.60
CA ALA A 44 -2.31 -3.16 -12.98
C ALA A 44 -2.97 -4.30 -12.18
N ALA A 45 -2.90 -5.54 -12.70
CA ALA A 45 -3.47 -6.71 -12.03
C ALA A 45 -2.85 -6.96 -10.65
N ALA A 46 -1.52 -6.83 -10.53
CA ALA A 46 -0.82 -6.99 -9.26
C ALA A 46 -1.29 -5.96 -8.22
N GLY A 47 -1.48 -4.70 -8.65
CA GLY A 47 -2.03 -3.65 -7.79
C GLY A 47 -3.46 -3.92 -7.33
N LEU A 48 -4.33 -4.39 -8.23
CA LEU A 48 -5.71 -4.74 -7.91
C LEU A 48 -5.80 -5.92 -6.93
N TYR A 49 -5.12 -7.03 -7.23
CA TYR A 49 -5.11 -8.21 -6.35
C TYR A 49 -4.48 -7.88 -5.00
N GLY A 50 -3.40 -7.09 -4.99
CA GLY A 50 -2.77 -6.60 -3.76
C GLY A 50 -3.73 -5.76 -2.91
N ALA A 51 -4.48 -4.84 -3.52
CA ALA A 51 -5.46 -4.01 -2.81
C ALA A 51 -6.60 -4.85 -2.21
N ILE A 52 -7.13 -5.83 -2.95
CA ILE A 52 -8.19 -6.72 -2.46
C ILE A 52 -7.68 -7.56 -1.28
N ALA A 53 -6.54 -8.23 -1.45
CA ALA A 53 -5.96 -9.08 -0.41
C ALA A 53 -5.60 -8.27 0.85
N LEU A 54 -4.94 -7.12 0.68
CA LEU A 54 -4.57 -6.24 1.78
C LEU A 54 -5.81 -5.67 2.48
N GLY A 55 -6.83 -5.25 1.73
CA GLY A 55 -8.07 -4.72 2.29
C GLY A 55 -8.79 -5.75 3.17
N ILE A 56 -8.91 -6.99 2.71
CA ILE A 56 -9.52 -8.08 3.47
C ILE A 56 -8.70 -8.41 4.72
N LEU A 57 -7.38 -8.61 4.56
CA LEU A 57 -6.51 -8.98 5.68
C LEU A 57 -6.42 -7.88 6.73
N ALA A 58 -6.31 -6.62 6.32
CA ALA A 58 -6.25 -5.48 7.24
C ALA A 58 -7.60 -5.22 7.93
N ALA A 59 -8.73 -5.42 7.24
CA ALA A 59 -10.03 -5.31 7.88
C ALA A 59 -10.27 -6.43 8.91
N ALA A 60 -9.81 -7.65 8.62
CA ALA A 60 -9.98 -8.81 9.50
C ALA A 60 -9.01 -8.82 10.70
N LEU A 61 -7.74 -8.43 10.48
CA LEU A 61 -6.66 -8.53 11.48
C LEU A 61 -6.25 -7.16 12.07
N GLY A 62 -6.79 -6.06 11.55
CA GLY A 62 -6.42 -4.71 11.94
C GLY A 62 -7.02 -4.25 13.26
N GLY A 63 -6.54 -3.11 13.75
CA GLY A 63 -6.97 -2.50 15.01
C GLY A 63 -7.87 -1.27 14.86
N THR A 64 -8.13 -0.81 13.63
CA THR A 64 -8.79 0.46 13.32
C THR A 64 -10.03 0.24 12.46
N ARG A 65 -11.20 0.59 12.98
CA ARG A 65 -12.51 0.19 12.39
C ARG A 65 -12.84 0.85 11.05
N THR A 66 -12.48 2.11 10.88
CA THR A 66 -12.82 2.91 9.70
C THR A 66 -11.66 3.00 8.72
N GLN A 67 -10.56 2.28 8.98
CA GLN A 67 -9.37 2.32 8.16
C GLN A 67 -9.57 1.44 6.92
N ALA A 68 -9.55 2.07 5.74
CA ALA A 68 -9.38 1.37 4.48
C ALA A 68 -7.88 1.20 4.20
N SER A 69 -7.45 -0.03 3.93
CA SER A 69 -6.05 -0.35 3.61
C SER A 69 -5.93 -0.76 2.14
N GLY A 70 -4.86 -0.32 1.51
CA GLY A 70 -4.57 -0.57 0.10
C GLY A 70 -3.15 -0.12 -0.24
N PRO A 71 -2.72 -0.28 -1.50
CA PRO A 71 -1.44 0.24 -1.96
C PRO A 71 -1.39 1.76 -1.78
N THR A 72 -0.25 2.26 -1.31
CA THR A 72 -0.02 3.70 -1.07
C THR A 72 1.13 4.20 -1.93
N GLY A 73 1.16 5.50 -2.20
CA GLY A 73 2.26 6.13 -2.95
C GLY A 73 3.66 5.76 -2.44
N PRO A 74 3.96 5.92 -1.13
CA PRO A 74 5.28 5.57 -0.60
C PRO A 74 5.65 4.10 -0.79
N MET A 75 4.69 3.19 -0.51
CA MET A 75 4.93 1.76 -0.69
C MET A 75 5.13 1.42 -2.17
N THR A 76 4.44 2.11 -3.08
CA THR A 76 4.59 1.91 -4.53
C THR A 76 5.98 2.28 -5.00
N VAL A 77 6.54 3.40 -4.53
CA VAL A 77 7.91 3.82 -4.85
C VAL A 77 8.92 2.79 -4.35
N VAL A 78 8.75 2.27 -3.12
CA VAL A 78 9.62 1.23 -2.57
C VAL A 78 9.45 -0.10 -3.32
N SER A 79 8.23 -0.49 -3.68
CA SER A 79 7.97 -1.68 -4.49
C SER A 79 8.64 -1.57 -5.86
N ALA A 80 8.56 -0.41 -6.50
CA ALA A 80 9.22 -0.17 -7.79
C ALA A 80 10.73 -0.37 -7.70
N SER A 81 11.37 0.14 -6.65
CA SER A 81 12.83 -0.04 -6.46
C SER A 81 13.22 -1.49 -6.16
N VAL A 82 12.43 -2.20 -5.35
CA VAL A 82 12.64 -3.63 -5.08
C VAL A 82 12.49 -4.46 -6.35
N VAL A 83 11.46 -4.20 -7.15
CA VAL A 83 11.20 -4.91 -8.41
C VAL A 83 12.29 -4.60 -9.43
N ALA A 84 12.70 -3.34 -9.59
CA ALA A 84 13.80 -2.96 -10.46
C ALA A 84 15.11 -3.66 -10.07
N THR A 85 15.43 -3.71 -8.78
CA THR A 85 16.62 -4.41 -8.26
C THR A 85 16.56 -5.91 -8.52
N ALA A 86 15.39 -6.52 -8.32
CA ALA A 86 15.18 -7.94 -8.57
C ALA A 86 15.35 -8.30 -10.06
N ILE A 87 14.82 -7.46 -10.97
CA ILE A 87 14.99 -7.62 -12.42
C ILE A 87 16.47 -7.44 -12.80
N ALA A 88 17.15 -6.44 -12.26
CA ALA A 88 18.57 -6.21 -12.54
C ALA A 88 19.45 -7.40 -12.13
N THR A 89 19.08 -8.10 -11.04
CA THR A 89 19.82 -9.25 -10.53
C THR A 89 19.56 -10.53 -11.34
N THR A 90 18.36 -10.68 -11.90
CA THR A 90 17.89 -11.94 -12.50
C THR A 90 17.71 -11.89 -14.02
N GLY A 91 17.74 -10.70 -14.62
CA GLY A 91 17.62 -10.46 -16.05
C GLY A 91 16.19 -10.44 -16.60
N SER A 92 15.17 -10.86 -15.83
CA SER A 92 13.77 -10.81 -16.26
C SER A 92 12.80 -10.58 -15.09
N VAL A 93 11.58 -10.17 -15.41
CA VAL A 93 10.51 -9.98 -14.41
C VAL A 93 10.11 -11.33 -13.82
N GLU A 94 9.98 -12.36 -14.65
CA GLU A 94 9.55 -13.70 -14.25
C GLU A 94 10.51 -14.33 -13.24
N ALA A 95 11.81 -14.13 -13.45
CA ALA A 95 12.85 -14.61 -12.53
C ALA A 95 12.96 -13.72 -11.28
N GLY A 96 12.74 -12.40 -11.41
CA GLY A 96 12.80 -11.44 -10.32
C GLY A 96 11.59 -11.49 -9.37
N LEU A 97 10.44 -11.98 -9.84
CA LEU A 97 9.21 -12.06 -9.05
C LEU A 97 9.39 -12.82 -7.74
N GLY A 98 10.14 -13.93 -7.74
CA GLY A 98 10.41 -14.70 -6.52
C GLY A 98 11.13 -13.88 -5.45
N ILE A 99 12.12 -13.07 -5.86
CA ILE A 99 12.88 -12.20 -4.97
C ILE A 99 11.97 -11.07 -4.44
N ALA A 100 11.18 -10.44 -5.31
CA ALA A 100 10.27 -9.36 -4.90
C ALA A 100 9.21 -9.86 -3.91
N LEU A 101 8.60 -11.01 -4.18
CA LEU A 101 7.62 -11.64 -3.30
C LEU A 101 8.23 -12.02 -1.94
N LEU A 102 9.44 -12.58 -1.94
CA LEU A 102 10.16 -12.89 -0.71
C LEU A 102 10.45 -11.62 0.10
N ALA A 103 10.88 -10.53 -0.55
CA ALA A 103 11.12 -9.25 0.11
C ALA A 103 9.84 -8.70 0.76
N PHE A 104 8.70 -8.74 0.08
CA PHE A 104 7.42 -8.31 0.64
C PHE A 104 6.94 -9.22 1.77
N LEU A 105 7.13 -10.55 1.65
CA LEU A 105 6.81 -11.50 2.70
C LEU A 105 7.65 -11.23 3.96
N CYS A 106 8.95 -11.04 3.81
CA CYS A 106 9.86 -10.67 4.90
C CYS A 106 9.43 -9.33 5.53
N GLY A 107 9.08 -8.34 4.72
CA GLY A 107 8.54 -7.06 5.19
C GLY A 107 7.26 -7.23 6.03
N GLY A 108 6.33 -8.08 5.58
CA GLY A 108 5.10 -8.39 6.31
C GLY A 108 5.37 -9.12 7.63
N ILE A 109 6.26 -10.11 7.65
CA ILE A 109 6.68 -10.81 8.87
C ILE A 109 7.32 -9.82 9.85
N LEU A 110 8.21 -8.95 9.39
CA LEU A 110 8.82 -7.90 10.22
C LEU A 110 7.75 -6.97 10.78
N GLN A 111 6.76 -6.55 9.99
CA GLN A 111 5.65 -5.73 10.48
C GLN A 111 4.85 -6.43 11.57
N VAL A 112 4.56 -7.73 11.43
CA VAL A 112 3.88 -8.52 12.47
C VAL A 112 4.72 -8.57 13.75
N VAL A 113 6.02 -8.87 13.65
CA VAL A 113 6.93 -8.91 14.80
C VAL A 113 7.00 -7.56 15.51
N LEU A 114 7.18 -6.47 14.76
CA LEU A 114 7.20 -5.10 15.31
C LEU A 114 5.86 -4.72 15.96
N GLY A 115 4.75 -5.21 15.42
CA GLY A 115 3.42 -5.07 15.99
C GLY A 115 3.28 -5.78 17.34
N LEU A 116 3.76 -7.02 17.44
CA LEU A 116 3.73 -7.83 18.67
C LEU A 116 4.61 -7.25 19.77
N VAL A 117 5.80 -6.75 19.43
CA VAL A 117 6.71 -6.08 20.37
C VAL A 117 6.18 -4.69 20.78
N GLY A 118 5.17 -4.17 20.08
CA GLY A 118 4.53 -2.90 20.41
C GLY A 118 5.31 -1.67 19.93
N VAL A 119 6.23 -1.84 18.99
CA VAL A 119 7.03 -0.74 18.40
C VAL A 119 6.13 0.31 17.74
N GLY A 120 4.98 -0.10 17.21
CA GLY A 120 3.98 0.81 16.63
C GLY A 120 3.53 1.94 17.57
N LYS A 121 3.63 1.77 18.89
CA LYS A 121 3.30 2.81 19.88
C LYS A 121 4.25 4.02 19.83
N TYR A 122 5.45 3.83 19.29
CA TYR A 122 6.48 4.87 19.20
C TYR A 122 6.42 5.69 17.92
N VAL A 123 5.67 5.24 16.90
CA VAL A 123 5.49 5.98 15.63
C VAL A 123 4.93 7.39 15.89
N LYS A 124 4.15 7.57 16.96
CA LYS A 124 3.62 8.88 17.39
C LYS A 124 4.69 9.92 17.76
N PHE A 125 5.94 9.50 17.98
CA PHE A 125 7.06 10.39 18.33
C PHE A 125 7.81 10.92 17.11
N PHE A 126 7.42 10.52 15.89
CA PHE A 126 8.02 11.07 14.69
C PHE A 126 7.70 12.56 14.57
N PRO A 127 8.72 13.44 14.43
CA PRO A 127 8.49 14.87 14.26
C PRO A 127 7.65 15.13 13.01
N TYR A 128 6.67 16.03 13.13
CA TYR A 128 5.85 16.46 12.00
C TYR A 128 6.67 16.88 10.76
N PRO A 129 7.79 17.64 10.88
CA PRO A 129 8.61 18.01 9.73
C PRO A 129 9.17 16.81 8.95
N VAL A 130 9.50 15.70 9.63
CA VAL A 130 10.05 14.50 8.99
C VAL A 130 8.97 13.80 8.16
N VAL A 131 7.79 13.62 8.75
CA VAL A 131 6.66 12.96 8.08
C VAL A 131 6.19 13.81 6.89
N SER A 132 6.05 15.13 7.09
CA SER A 132 5.63 16.06 6.04
C SER A 132 6.65 16.15 4.90
N GLY A 133 7.95 16.21 5.20
CA GLY A 133 9.02 16.20 4.21
C GLY A 133 9.05 14.91 3.40
N PHE A 134 8.92 13.75 4.07
CA PHE A 134 8.83 12.46 3.40
C PHE A 134 7.62 12.36 2.47
N MET A 135 6.43 12.77 2.93
CA MET A 135 5.22 12.78 2.09
C MET A 135 5.36 13.70 0.89
N SER A 136 5.92 14.91 1.07
CA SER A 136 6.19 15.85 -0.02
C SER A 136 7.19 15.28 -1.04
N GLY A 137 8.24 14.62 -0.56
CA GLY A 137 9.23 13.95 -1.42
C GLY A 137 8.63 12.83 -2.26
N VAL A 138 7.82 11.96 -1.65
CA VAL A 138 7.09 10.91 -2.39
C VAL A 138 6.12 11.54 -3.40
N GLY A 139 5.42 12.61 -3.03
CA GLY A 139 4.54 13.35 -3.94
C GLY A 139 5.29 13.88 -5.17
N LEU A 140 6.48 14.44 -4.97
CA LEU A 140 7.34 14.90 -6.05
C LEU A 140 7.78 13.74 -6.96
N ILE A 141 8.19 12.61 -6.40
CA ILE A 141 8.55 11.40 -7.16
C ILE A 141 7.37 10.95 -8.02
N ILE A 142 6.16 10.89 -7.46
CA ILE A 142 4.96 10.51 -8.21
C ILE A 142 4.71 11.47 -9.37
N ILE A 143 4.78 12.79 -9.14
CA ILE A 143 4.61 13.80 -10.20
C ILE A 143 5.61 13.58 -11.33
N VAL A 144 6.89 13.39 -11.00
CA VAL A 144 7.95 13.14 -11.99
C VAL A 144 7.68 11.86 -12.79
N LEU A 145 7.25 10.78 -12.13
CA LEU A 145 6.91 9.52 -12.80
C LEU A 145 5.70 9.63 -13.74
N GLN A 146 4.82 10.62 -13.54
CA GLN A 146 3.65 10.86 -14.39
C GLN A 146 3.91 11.75 -15.62
N ILE A 147 5.05 12.46 -15.69
CA ILE A 147 5.36 13.35 -16.83
C ILE A 147 5.36 12.58 -18.15
N TRP A 148 5.94 11.37 -18.19
CA TRP A 148 6.02 10.57 -19.41
C TRP A 148 4.67 9.98 -19.85
N PRO A 149 3.91 9.30 -18.96
CA PRO A 149 2.54 8.91 -19.26
C PRO A 149 1.67 10.07 -19.75
N PHE A 150 1.84 11.27 -19.16
CA PHE A 150 1.09 12.47 -19.55
C PHE A 150 1.42 12.92 -20.97
N LEU A 151 2.68 12.80 -21.40
CA LEU A 151 3.13 13.10 -22.76
C LEU A 151 2.83 11.96 -23.76
N GLY A 152 2.18 10.87 -23.32
CA GLY A 152 1.85 9.72 -24.17
C GLY A 152 3.03 8.77 -24.44
N SER A 153 4.14 8.93 -23.72
CA SER A 153 5.33 8.07 -23.87
C SER A 153 5.48 7.12 -22.68
N ALA A 154 6.13 5.98 -22.90
CA ALA A 154 6.51 5.09 -21.80
C ALA A 154 7.53 5.80 -20.90
N SER A 155 7.33 5.71 -19.58
CA SER A 155 8.32 6.22 -18.62
C SER A 155 9.65 5.50 -18.84
N PRO A 156 10.79 6.22 -18.91
CA PRO A 156 12.11 5.61 -18.92
C PRO A 156 12.20 4.64 -17.74
N LYS A 157 12.73 3.43 -17.99
CA LYS A 157 12.95 2.45 -16.93
C LYS A 157 13.74 3.14 -15.82
N SER A 158 13.20 3.11 -14.60
CA SER A 158 13.91 3.60 -13.43
C SER A 158 15.28 2.91 -13.37
N PRO A 159 16.37 3.64 -13.07
CA PRO A 159 17.70 3.05 -12.95
C PRO A 159 17.74 1.94 -11.87
#